data_AF-A0AAV4WLW7-F1
#
_entry.id   AF-A0AAV4WLW7-F1
#
_cell.length_a   1.000
_cell.length_b   1.000
_cell.length_c   1.000
_cell.angle_alpha   90.00
_cell.angle_beta   90.00
_cell.angle_gamma   90.00
#
_symmetry.space_group_name_H-M   'P 1'
#
loop_
_entity.id
_entity.type
_entity.pdbx_description
1 polymer ?
#
loop_
_entity_poly.entity_id
_entity_poly.type
_entity_poly.pdbx_seq_one_letter_code
_entity_poly.pdbx_strand_id
1 'polypeptide(L)'
;MSCPPGQPQRCKDCDRLCVSESCYQAHKTVTGKKKEKSLCDKLCENFCAWLFTPEHKGFTAIAHNMKGFDGQFIMAWILKQGMTPDVIPNGGLIMSILHPSLKIRIIDSLNFLPMPLSKIPDCFGFKELRKGYFPHLLILNKTKITKEPFLKPDFTVLILWDQQSDVDILRRCCLEFRGQFQEITQVDPFQYVTIASACMAVFRSLHVTPNTIAMVPIHGYVNDIRYSPDSIRWLDFVSHNENIVILHALNGTGEKKIHGIFVDGYCLETNTVYQFHECFYHGCPICYDPDSVHPLKGISMATVKENGHDLYSSSFRRFPSRRTLGA
;
A
#
# COMPACT_ATOMS: atom_id res chain seq x y z
N MET A 1 -22.96 33.12 17.92
CA MET A 1 -22.39 34.44 18.27
C MET A 1 -21.46 34.88 17.15
N SER A 2 -21.97 35.71 16.25
CA SER A 2 -21.22 36.33 15.15
C SER A 2 -20.32 37.43 15.72
N CYS A 3 -19.03 37.38 15.39
CA CYS A 3 -18.05 38.33 15.90
C CYS A 3 -17.63 39.30 14.78
N PRO A 4 -17.52 40.61 15.04
CA PRO A 4 -17.04 41.56 14.05
C PRO A 4 -15.56 41.28 13.68
N PRO A 5 -15.15 41.47 12.42
CA PRO A 5 -13.78 41.20 11.96
C PRO A 5 -12.78 42.21 12.54
N GLY A 6 -11.68 41.70 13.10
CA GLY A 6 -10.53 42.48 13.59
C GLY A 6 -9.20 41.76 13.31
N GLN A 7 -8.09 42.23 13.89
CA GLN A 7 -6.80 41.53 13.77
C GLN A 7 -6.88 40.14 14.44
N PRO A 8 -6.55 39.06 13.71
CA PRO A 8 -6.64 37.71 14.26
C PRO A 8 -5.53 37.46 15.28
N GLN A 9 -5.91 36.96 16.45
CA GLN A 9 -4.99 36.61 17.55
C GLN A 9 -5.18 35.14 17.95
N ARG A 10 -4.09 34.44 18.25
CA ARG A 10 -4.12 33.03 18.69
C ARG A 10 -4.04 32.92 20.21
N CYS A 11 -4.93 32.14 20.82
CA CYS A 11 -4.89 31.85 22.25
C CYS A 11 -3.68 30.99 22.61
N LYS A 12 -2.85 31.46 23.55
CA LYS A 12 -1.68 30.72 24.02
C LYS A 12 -2.03 29.49 24.87
N ASP A 13 -3.26 29.40 25.38
CA ASP A 13 -3.70 28.33 26.27
C ASP A 13 -4.39 27.16 25.53
N CYS A 14 -4.97 27.39 24.36
CA CYS A 14 -5.69 26.35 23.60
C CYS A 14 -5.57 26.43 22.07
N ASP A 15 -4.66 27.27 21.56
CA ASP A 15 -4.36 27.48 20.14
C ASP A 15 -5.54 27.92 19.24
N ARG A 16 -6.69 28.26 19.84
CA ARG A 16 -7.84 28.80 19.11
C ARG A 16 -7.49 30.14 18.46
N LEU A 17 -7.79 30.26 17.17
CA LEU A 17 -7.70 31.52 16.45
C LEU A 17 -8.96 32.37 16.73
N CYS A 18 -8.77 33.50 17.39
CA CYS A 18 -9.80 34.50 17.66
C CYS A 18 -9.71 35.60 16.59
N VAL A 19 -10.86 35.95 16.01
CA VAL A 19 -10.94 36.86 14.86
C VAL A 19 -11.02 38.33 15.29
N SER A 20 -11.08 38.62 16.60
CA SER A 20 -11.14 39.96 17.16
C SER A 20 -10.69 39.97 18.63
N GLU A 21 -10.30 41.14 19.13
CA GLU A 21 -9.90 41.34 20.53
C GLU A 21 -11.03 41.02 21.51
N SER A 22 -12.28 41.40 21.19
CA SER A 22 -13.44 41.10 22.04
C SER A 22 -13.75 39.59 22.10
N CYS A 23 -13.54 38.86 21.01
CA CYS A 23 -13.60 37.39 20.99
C CYS A 23 -12.50 36.77 21.85
N TYR A 24 -11.28 37.30 21.77
CA TYR A 24 -10.13 36.83 22.52
C TYR A 24 -10.33 37.02 24.04
N GLN A 25 -10.80 38.19 24.47
CA GLN A 25 -11.07 38.47 25.89
C GLN A 25 -12.25 37.65 26.42
N ALA A 26 -13.35 37.53 25.66
CA ALA A 26 -14.48 36.66 26.02
C ALA A 26 -14.09 35.16 26.06
N HIS A 27 -13.15 34.76 25.21
CA HIS A 27 -12.58 33.42 25.26
C HIS A 27 -11.70 33.21 26.50
N LYS A 28 -10.86 34.20 26.85
CA LYS A 28 -10.01 34.19 28.04
C LYS A 28 -10.79 34.11 29.34
N THR A 29 -11.94 34.79 29.43
CA THR A 29 -12.82 34.70 30.60
C THR A 29 -13.48 33.32 30.75
N VAL A 30 -13.61 32.56 29.65
CA VAL A 30 -14.09 31.16 29.67
C VAL A 30 -12.97 30.16 29.98
N THR A 31 -11.71 30.46 29.60
CA THR A 31 -10.54 29.59 29.83
C THR A 31 -9.86 29.80 31.18
N GLY A 32 -10.63 30.00 32.25
CA GLY A 32 -10.14 29.91 33.63
C GLY A 32 -10.01 28.47 34.15
N LYS A 33 -10.50 27.47 33.41
CA LYS A 33 -10.32 26.05 33.78
C LYS A 33 -9.19 25.48 32.95
N LYS A 34 -7.99 25.36 33.53
CA LYS A 34 -6.98 24.40 33.06
C LYS A 34 -7.72 23.09 32.83
N LYS A 35 -7.85 22.65 31.58
CA LYS A 35 -8.41 21.34 31.27
C LYS A 35 -7.46 20.35 31.94
N GLU A 36 -7.92 19.75 33.03
CA GLU A 36 -7.16 18.69 33.68
C GLU A 36 -6.91 17.61 32.62
N LYS A 37 -5.63 17.26 32.38
CA LYS A 37 -5.29 16.24 31.40
C LYS A 37 -6.08 14.97 31.70
N SER A 38 -6.67 14.37 30.67
CA SER A 38 -7.37 13.11 30.87
C SER A 38 -6.38 12.05 31.36
N LEU A 39 -6.89 11.00 32.01
CA LEU A 39 -6.05 9.88 32.43
C LEU A 39 -5.30 9.28 31.23
N CYS A 40 -5.94 9.20 30.07
CA CYS A 40 -5.33 8.70 28.83
C CYS A 40 -4.16 9.59 28.36
N ASP A 41 -4.31 10.91 28.44
CA ASP A 41 -3.23 11.84 28.06
C ASP A 41 -2.02 11.67 29.00
N LYS A 42 -2.26 11.51 30.31
CA LYS A 42 -1.20 11.27 31.30
C LYS A 42 -0.48 9.94 31.04
N LEU A 43 -1.23 8.88 30.72
CA LEU A 43 -0.67 7.56 30.39
C LEU A 43 0.17 7.61 29.10
N CYS A 44 -0.33 8.26 28.05
CA CYS A 44 0.41 8.44 26.80
C CYS A 44 1.71 9.23 27.02
N GLU A 45 1.65 10.30 27.82
CA GLU A 45 2.85 11.07 28.16
C GLU A 45 3.87 10.25 28.94
N ASN A 46 3.44 9.46 29.93
CA ASN A 46 4.33 8.59 30.71
C ASN A 46 4.94 7.49 29.84
N PHE A 47 4.15 6.86 28.97
CA PHE A 47 4.62 5.84 28.04
C PHE A 47 5.65 6.40 27.07
N CYS A 48 5.40 7.55 26.45
CA CYS A 48 6.34 8.16 25.52
C CYS A 48 7.62 8.62 26.25
N ALA A 49 7.49 9.17 27.46
CA ALA A 49 8.66 9.54 28.27
C ALA A 49 9.54 8.33 28.62
N TRP A 50 8.93 7.15 28.86
CA TRP A 50 9.65 5.89 29.07
C TRP A 50 10.22 5.32 27.76
N LEU A 51 9.47 5.35 26.66
CA LEU A 51 9.90 4.80 25.37
C LEU A 51 11.11 5.56 24.82
N PHE A 52 11.09 6.89 24.89
CA PHE A 52 12.14 7.76 24.37
C PHE A 52 13.21 8.10 25.42
N THR A 53 13.62 7.11 26.22
CA THR A 53 14.80 7.21 27.08
C THR A 53 16.08 6.83 26.31
N PRO A 54 17.26 7.29 26.75
CA PRO A 54 18.54 6.87 26.16
C PRO A 54 18.80 5.36 26.23
N GLU A 55 18.16 4.65 27.15
CA GLU A 55 18.27 3.19 27.31
C GLU A 55 17.76 2.44 26.07
N HIS A 56 16.76 2.98 25.38
CA HIS A 56 16.20 2.39 24.18
C HIS A 56 16.85 2.89 22.88
N LYS A 57 18.00 3.58 22.96
CA LYS A 57 18.66 4.13 21.76
C LYS A 57 18.91 3.04 20.71
N GLY A 58 18.46 3.29 19.49
CA GLY A 58 18.59 2.35 18.36
C GLY A 58 17.58 1.21 18.34
N PHE A 59 16.62 1.15 19.27
CA PHE A 59 15.62 0.08 19.31
C PHE A 59 14.56 0.25 18.21
N THR A 60 13.91 -0.85 17.86
CA THR A 60 12.71 -0.84 17.01
C THR A 60 11.51 -1.26 17.84
N ALA A 61 10.61 -0.31 18.10
CA ALA A 61 9.31 -0.55 18.71
C ALA A 61 8.32 -1.03 17.64
N ILE A 62 7.53 -2.04 17.98
CA ILE A 62 6.56 -2.65 17.08
C ILE A 62 5.19 -2.55 17.73
N ALA A 63 4.24 -1.95 17.02
CA ALA A 63 2.85 -1.86 17.44
C ALA A 63 1.94 -2.46 16.37
N HIS A 64 0.84 -3.10 16.77
CA HIS A 64 -0.08 -3.74 15.86
C HIS A 64 -1.20 -2.79 15.46
N ASN A 65 -1.26 -2.42 14.17
CA ASN A 65 -2.12 -1.36 13.64
C ASN A 65 -1.74 0.06 14.10
N MET A 66 -0.44 0.29 14.32
CA MET A 66 0.08 1.60 14.70
C MET A 66 -0.40 2.70 13.74
N LYS A 67 -0.39 2.44 12.42
CA LYS A 67 -0.71 3.45 11.41
C LYS A 67 -2.16 3.91 11.46
N GLY A 68 -3.06 3.05 11.96
CA GLY A 68 -4.48 3.32 12.07
C GLY A 68 -4.91 3.89 13.43
N PHE A 69 -4.03 3.85 14.45
CA PHE A 69 -4.41 4.25 15.80
C PHE A 69 -3.28 4.92 16.59
N ASP A 70 -2.29 4.15 17.07
CA ASP A 70 -1.31 4.64 18.07
C ASP A 70 -0.36 5.72 17.53
N GLY A 71 -0.02 5.65 16.25
CA GLY A 71 1.02 6.48 15.63
C GLY A 71 0.74 7.98 15.73
N GLN A 72 -0.53 8.39 15.69
CA GLN A 72 -0.91 9.80 15.80
C GLN A 72 -0.58 10.39 17.19
N PHE A 73 -0.75 9.60 18.25
CA PHE A 73 -0.51 10.05 19.62
C PHE A 73 1.00 10.18 19.89
N ILE A 74 1.77 9.20 19.42
CA ILE A 74 3.24 9.23 19.52
C ILE A 74 3.80 10.40 18.70
N MET A 75 3.31 10.60 17.47
CA MET A 75 3.72 11.73 16.63
C MET A 75 3.41 13.07 17.32
N ALA A 76 2.20 13.23 17.85
CA ALA A 76 1.80 14.44 18.56
C ALA A 76 2.69 14.71 19.80
N TRP A 77 3.07 13.66 20.53
CA TRP A 77 3.98 13.79 21.68
C TRP A 77 5.38 14.26 21.25
N ILE A 78 5.96 13.68 20.21
CA ILE A 78 7.30 14.07 19.72
C ILE A 78 7.29 15.52 19.25
N LEU A 79 6.27 15.93 18.47
CA LEU A 79 6.11 17.31 18.02
C LEU A 79 5.97 18.29 19.19
N LYS A 80 5.27 17.90 20.25
CA LYS A 80 5.11 18.71 21.47
C LYS A 80 6.43 18.93 22.20
N GLN A 81 7.40 18.03 22.07
CA GLN A 81 8.77 18.23 22.58
C GLN A 81 9.62 19.15 21.68
N GLY A 82 9.04 19.69 20.59
CA GLY A 82 9.76 20.53 19.62
C GLY A 82 10.66 19.73 18.69
N MET A 83 10.44 18.42 18.56
CA MET A 83 11.21 17.55 17.67
C MET A 83 10.45 17.24 16.38
N THR A 84 11.14 17.18 15.26
CA THR A 84 10.60 16.76 13.96
C THR A 84 11.12 15.35 13.62
N PRO A 85 10.33 14.29 13.81
CA PRO A 85 10.77 12.94 13.46
C PRO A 85 10.69 12.69 11.96
N ASP A 86 11.52 11.78 11.46
CA ASP A 86 11.40 11.29 10.09
C ASP A 86 10.23 10.31 10.03
N VAL A 87 9.35 10.48 9.04
CA VAL A 87 8.10 9.72 8.92
C VAL A 87 7.99 9.11 7.54
N ILE A 88 7.55 7.85 7.48
CA ILE A 88 7.19 7.18 6.23
C ILE A 88 5.65 7.12 6.15
N PRO A 89 5.02 7.90 5.25
CA PRO A 89 3.58 7.91 5.09
C PRO A 89 3.07 6.80 4.17
N ASN A 90 1.79 6.46 4.29
CA ASN A 90 1.01 5.70 3.30
C ASN A 90 -0.36 6.31 3.15
N GLY A 91 -0.53 7.10 2.08
CA GLY A 91 -1.64 8.03 1.98
C GLY A 91 -1.63 8.99 3.17
N GLY A 92 -2.78 9.08 3.86
CA GLY A 92 -2.93 9.91 5.07
C GLY A 92 -2.48 9.25 6.38
N LEU A 93 -1.93 8.03 6.34
CA LEU A 93 -1.55 7.26 7.53
C LEU A 93 -0.03 7.24 7.76
N ILE A 94 0.38 6.98 9.00
CA ILE A 94 1.80 6.97 9.42
C ILE A 94 2.29 5.52 9.52
N MET A 95 3.09 5.04 8.56
CA MET A 95 3.60 3.65 8.58
C MET A 95 4.78 3.46 9.52
N SER A 96 5.64 4.46 9.62
CA SER A 96 6.82 4.41 10.48
C SER A 96 7.20 5.80 10.96
N ILE A 97 7.74 5.85 12.18
CA ILE A 97 8.29 7.04 12.82
C ILE A 97 9.73 6.72 13.23
N LEU A 98 10.67 7.59 12.91
CA LEU A 98 12.05 7.52 13.38
C LEU A 98 12.35 8.72 14.26
N HIS A 99 12.68 8.44 15.53
CA HIS A 99 13.09 9.47 16.47
C HIS A 99 14.44 10.06 16.05
N PRO A 100 14.57 11.41 15.94
CA PRO A 100 15.71 12.04 15.29
C PRO A 100 17.04 11.80 16.03
N SER A 101 17.05 11.94 17.36
CA SER A 101 18.27 11.84 18.18
C SER A 101 18.58 10.41 18.65
N LEU A 102 17.57 9.71 19.21
CA LEU A 102 17.72 8.37 19.76
C LEU A 102 17.74 7.26 18.70
N LYS A 103 17.39 7.57 17.45
CA LYS A 103 17.28 6.59 16.36
C LYS A 103 16.36 5.40 16.69
N ILE A 104 15.34 5.66 17.52
CA ILE A 104 14.28 4.70 17.83
C ILE A 104 13.33 4.66 16.65
N ARG A 105 13.16 3.49 16.05
CA ARG A 105 12.18 3.25 14.99
C ARG A 105 10.89 2.74 15.59
N ILE A 106 9.76 3.18 15.06
CA ILE A 106 8.45 2.64 15.40
C ILE A 106 7.83 2.17 14.08
N ILE A 107 7.42 0.91 14.04
CA ILE A 107 6.87 0.26 12.85
C ILE A 107 5.56 -0.46 13.16
N ASP A 108 4.73 -0.59 12.13
CA ASP A 108 3.45 -1.29 12.22
C ASP A 108 3.58 -2.77 11.83
N SER A 109 3.27 -3.68 12.75
CA SER A 109 3.31 -5.12 12.46
C SER A 109 2.29 -5.57 11.41
N LEU A 110 1.20 -4.82 11.18
CA LEU A 110 0.24 -5.13 10.10
C LEU A 110 0.85 -5.05 8.70
N ASN A 111 1.98 -4.36 8.52
CA ASN A 111 2.69 -4.33 7.25
C ASN A 111 3.47 -5.64 6.96
N PHE A 112 3.52 -6.55 7.95
CA PHE A 112 4.17 -7.85 7.87
C PHE A 112 3.17 -8.99 8.07
N LEU A 113 2.28 -8.83 9.05
CA LEU A 113 1.27 -9.81 9.44
C LEU A 113 -0.11 -9.19 9.22
N PRO A 114 -0.67 -9.20 7.99
CA PRO A 114 -1.89 -8.49 7.62
C PRO A 114 -3.15 -9.23 8.10
N MET A 115 -3.23 -9.48 9.40
CA MET A 115 -4.33 -10.19 10.04
C MET A 115 -4.57 -9.64 11.46
N PRO A 116 -5.76 -9.84 12.05
CA PRO A 116 -6.03 -9.44 13.43
C PRO A 116 -5.12 -10.17 14.42
N LEU A 117 -4.72 -9.47 15.50
CA LEU A 117 -3.89 -10.02 16.59
C LEU A 117 -4.37 -11.38 17.13
N SER A 118 -5.68 -11.62 17.17
CA SER A 118 -6.27 -12.88 17.63
C SER A 118 -5.98 -14.09 16.73
N LYS A 119 -5.68 -13.86 15.45
CA LYS A 119 -5.38 -14.92 14.47
C LYS A 119 -3.88 -15.20 14.30
N ILE A 120 -3.02 -14.30 14.79
CA ILE A 120 -1.58 -14.44 14.65
C ILE A 120 -1.05 -15.71 15.36
N PRO A 121 -1.49 -16.05 16.59
CA PRO A 121 -1.06 -17.29 17.25
C PRO A 121 -1.31 -18.55 16.41
N ASP A 122 -2.50 -18.68 15.84
CA ASP A 122 -2.89 -19.83 15.02
C ASP A 122 -2.00 -19.96 13.78
N CYS A 123 -1.59 -18.83 13.18
CA CYS A 123 -0.69 -18.80 12.02
C CYS A 123 0.69 -19.40 12.32
N PHE A 124 1.17 -19.28 13.56
CA PHE A 124 2.46 -19.82 14.00
C PHE A 124 2.33 -21.11 14.82
N GLY A 125 1.12 -21.66 14.97
CA GLY A 125 0.88 -22.90 15.70
C GLY A 125 0.90 -22.78 17.23
N PHE A 126 0.86 -21.57 17.79
CA PHE A 126 0.74 -21.35 19.23
C PHE A 126 -0.69 -21.67 19.70
N LYS A 127 -0.85 -22.68 20.57
CA LYS A 127 -2.17 -23.12 21.08
C LYS A 127 -2.50 -22.53 22.44
N GLU A 128 -1.46 -22.12 23.17
CA GLU A 128 -1.53 -21.53 24.51
C GLU A 128 -1.82 -20.03 24.49
N LEU A 129 -1.53 -19.35 23.38
CA LEU A 129 -1.72 -17.92 23.23
C LEU A 129 -3.14 -17.64 22.72
N ARG A 130 -3.94 -16.94 23.54
CA ARG A 130 -5.28 -16.49 23.15
C ARG A 130 -5.47 -15.04 23.52
N LYS A 131 -6.01 -14.27 22.58
CA LYS A 131 -6.37 -12.88 22.81
C LYS A 131 -7.48 -12.79 23.87
N GLY A 132 -7.25 -11.95 24.87
CA GLY A 132 -8.23 -11.61 25.90
C GLY A 132 -9.39 -10.77 25.36
N TYR A 133 -10.50 -10.72 26.10
CA TYR A 133 -11.67 -9.92 25.71
C TYR A 133 -11.68 -8.58 26.43
N PHE A 134 -11.34 -7.52 25.70
CA PHE A 134 -11.39 -6.16 26.24
C PHE A 134 -12.78 -5.53 26.06
N PRO A 135 -13.49 -5.16 27.14
CA PRO A 135 -14.85 -4.62 27.05
C PRO A 135 -14.84 -3.11 26.72
N HIS A 136 -14.63 -2.79 25.45
CA HIS A 136 -14.52 -1.41 24.94
C HIS A 136 -15.69 -0.48 25.36
N LEU A 137 -16.92 -1.02 25.40
CA LEU A 137 -18.14 -0.24 25.69
C LEU A 137 -18.27 0.19 27.16
N LEU A 138 -17.64 -0.53 28.10
CA LEU A 138 -17.68 -0.19 29.52
C LEU A 138 -16.82 1.04 29.85
N ILE A 139 -15.79 1.32 29.03
CA ILE A 139 -14.89 2.46 29.22
C ILE A 139 -15.48 3.73 28.60
N LEU A 140 -16.19 3.62 27.48
CA LEU A 140 -16.78 4.76 26.75
C LEU A 140 -17.91 5.45 27.52
N ASN A 141 -18.64 4.74 28.39
CA ASN A 141 -19.73 5.31 29.19
C ASN A 141 -19.27 6.15 30.40
N LYS A 142 -17.97 6.39 30.57
CA LYS A 142 -17.40 7.15 31.70
C LYS A 142 -17.59 8.66 31.66
N THR A 143 -18.33 9.23 30.71
CA THR A 143 -18.73 10.66 30.79
C THR A 143 -19.87 10.91 31.79
N LYS A 144 -20.49 9.87 32.37
CA LYS A 144 -21.55 10.00 33.40
C LYS A 144 -21.27 9.29 34.73
N ILE A 145 -20.06 8.76 34.97
CA ILE A 145 -19.73 8.20 36.29
C ILE A 145 -19.07 9.31 37.11
N THR A 146 -19.92 9.95 37.93
CA THR A 146 -19.53 10.77 39.07
C THR A 146 -18.47 10.08 39.91
N LYS A 147 -17.34 10.75 40.13
CA LYS A 147 -16.42 10.68 41.29
C LYS A 147 -16.57 9.47 42.24
N GLU A 148 -16.40 8.26 41.74
CA GLU A 148 -16.16 7.06 42.56
C GLU A 148 -14.89 6.39 42.01
N PRO A 149 -13.83 6.24 42.81
CA PRO A 149 -12.72 5.34 42.48
C PRO A 149 -13.25 3.90 42.56
N PHE A 150 -12.50 2.92 42.06
CA PHE A 150 -12.87 1.50 42.01
C PHE A 150 -13.75 1.08 40.82
N LEU A 151 -13.07 0.86 39.67
CA LEU A 151 -13.32 -0.43 39.02
C LEU A 151 -13.08 -1.51 40.08
N LYS A 152 -14.00 -2.48 40.21
CA LYS A 152 -13.77 -3.64 41.09
C LYS A 152 -12.37 -4.22 40.81
N PRO A 153 -11.62 -4.65 41.84
CA PRO A 153 -10.25 -5.18 41.68
C PRO A 153 -10.15 -6.21 40.55
N ASP A 154 -11.12 -7.12 40.47
CA ASP A 154 -11.20 -8.19 39.46
C ASP A 154 -11.26 -7.66 38.01
N PHE A 155 -11.98 -6.56 37.78
CA PHE A 155 -12.08 -5.95 36.44
C PHE A 155 -10.80 -5.20 36.05
N THR A 156 -10.15 -4.55 37.01
CA THR A 156 -8.86 -3.88 36.77
C THR A 156 -7.78 -4.92 36.46
N VAL A 157 -7.76 -6.03 37.21
CA VAL A 157 -6.86 -7.16 36.97
C VAL A 157 -7.11 -7.77 35.59
N LEU A 158 -8.36 -7.99 35.19
CA LEU A 158 -8.70 -8.55 33.86
C LEU A 158 -8.22 -7.65 32.72
N ILE A 159 -8.46 -6.33 32.81
CA ILE A 159 -8.00 -5.35 31.83
C ILE A 159 -6.47 -5.35 31.71
N LEU A 160 -5.76 -5.31 32.84
CA LEU A 160 -4.30 -5.35 32.84
C LEU A 160 -3.77 -6.66 32.24
N TRP A 161 -4.42 -7.78 32.55
CA TRP A 161 -4.07 -9.09 32.03
C TRP A 161 -4.26 -9.18 30.52
N ASP A 162 -5.36 -8.66 29.98
CA ASP A 162 -5.63 -8.62 28.54
C ASP A 162 -4.60 -7.75 27.79
N GLN A 163 -4.25 -6.58 28.34
CA GLN A 163 -3.23 -5.70 27.72
C GLN A 163 -1.83 -6.33 27.75
N GLN A 164 -1.48 -6.98 28.87
CA GLN A 164 -0.22 -7.72 28.98
C GLN A 164 -0.19 -8.93 28.02
N SER A 165 -1.33 -9.60 27.85
CA SER A 165 -1.50 -10.72 26.93
C SER A 165 -1.37 -10.28 25.48
N ASP A 166 -2.03 -9.19 25.06
CA ASP A 166 -1.93 -8.66 23.69
C ASP A 166 -0.48 -8.30 23.31
N VAL A 167 0.26 -7.68 24.23
CA VAL A 167 1.68 -7.35 24.01
C VAL A 167 2.55 -8.62 23.97
N ASP A 168 2.30 -9.61 24.83
CA ASP A 168 3.05 -10.87 24.82
C ASP A 168 2.78 -11.71 23.56
N ILE A 169 1.52 -11.75 23.11
CA ILE A 169 1.12 -12.37 21.84
C ILE A 169 1.90 -11.74 20.68
N LEU A 170 1.86 -10.41 20.59
CA LEU A 170 2.56 -9.68 19.52
C LEU A 170 4.06 -9.96 19.58
N ARG A 171 4.66 -9.88 20.77
CA ARG A 171 6.10 -10.11 20.97
C ARG A 171 6.52 -11.51 20.51
N ARG A 172 5.85 -12.56 20.99
CA ARG A 172 6.20 -13.95 20.66
C ARG A 172 6.01 -14.24 19.18
N CYS A 173 4.89 -13.82 18.60
CA CYS A 173 4.62 -14.06 17.18
C CYS A 173 5.58 -13.28 16.27
N CYS A 174 5.95 -12.04 16.62
CA CYS A 174 6.95 -11.29 15.87
C CYS A 174 8.34 -11.94 15.96
N LEU A 175 8.73 -12.47 17.13
CA LEU A 175 9.99 -13.19 17.29
C LEU A 175 10.01 -14.47 16.45
N GLU A 176 8.91 -15.24 16.45
CA GLU A 176 8.77 -16.44 15.63
C GLU A 176 8.85 -16.11 14.14
N PHE A 177 8.08 -15.11 13.69
CA PHE A 177 8.14 -14.62 12.32
C PHE A 177 9.56 -14.20 11.91
N ARG A 178 10.25 -13.44 12.77
CA ARG A 178 11.64 -13.02 12.54
C ARG A 178 12.57 -14.22 12.43
N GLY A 179 12.43 -15.20 13.31
CA GLY A 179 13.22 -16.44 13.30
C GLY A 179 13.08 -17.19 11.98
N GLN A 180 11.85 -17.51 11.59
CA GLN A 180 11.57 -18.24 10.35
C GLN A 180 12.04 -17.46 9.10
N PHE A 181 11.81 -16.14 9.06
CA PHE A 181 12.21 -15.31 7.93
C PHE A 181 13.75 -15.25 7.80
N GLN A 182 14.46 -15.09 8.91
CA GLN A 182 15.92 -15.03 8.93
C GLN A 182 16.57 -16.39 8.61
N GLU A 183 15.97 -17.50 9.07
CA GLU A 183 16.45 -18.85 8.76
C GLU A 183 16.47 -19.09 7.24
N ILE A 184 15.43 -18.65 6.52
CA ILE A 184 15.32 -18.86 5.08
C ILE A 184 16.14 -17.85 4.29
N THR A 185 16.12 -16.57 4.70
CA THR A 185 16.57 -15.47 3.82
C THR A 185 17.84 -14.77 4.29
N GLN A 186 18.29 -15.03 5.53
CA GLN A 186 19.40 -14.34 6.21
C GLN A 186 19.20 -12.82 6.40
N VAL A 187 18.02 -12.28 6.08
CA VAL A 187 17.68 -10.87 6.23
C VAL A 187 16.74 -10.69 7.41
N ASP A 188 17.04 -9.73 8.29
CA ASP A 188 16.11 -9.36 9.36
C ASP A 188 14.92 -8.55 8.78
N PRO A 189 13.68 -9.07 8.82
CA PRO A 189 12.54 -8.40 8.21
C PRO A 189 12.23 -7.06 8.89
N PHE A 190 12.47 -6.91 10.19
CA PHE A 190 12.14 -5.70 10.96
C PHE A 190 13.18 -4.58 10.84
N GLN A 191 14.22 -4.76 10.01
CA GLN A 191 15.04 -3.65 9.54
C GLN A 191 14.31 -2.80 8.50
N TYR A 192 13.23 -3.32 7.93
CA TYR A 192 12.40 -2.67 6.94
C TYR A 192 11.05 -2.28 7.52
N VAL A 193 10.23 -1.56 6.73
CA VAL A 193 8.93 -1.04 7.19
C VAL A 193 7.77 -1.93 6.73
N THR A 194 7.94 -2.66 5.63
CA THR A 194 6.96 -3.60 5.08
C THR A 194 7.59 -4.92 4.67
N ILE A 195 6.76 -5.97 4.61
CA ILE A 195 7.18 -7.25 4.05
C ILE A 195 7.69 -7.12 2.61
N ALA A 196 7.05 -6.28 1.78
CA ALA A 196 7.48 -6.05 0.41
C ALA A 196 8.91 -5.46 0.35
N SER A 197 9.22 -4.49 1.23
CA SER A 197 10.58 -3.93 1.31
C SER A 197 11.61 -4.94 1.83
N ALA A 198 11.23 -5.81 2.77
CA ALA A 198 12.08 -6.92 3.22
C ALA A 198 12.33 -7.93 2.09
N CYS A 199 11.28 -8.38 1.39
CA CYS A 199 11.40 -9.30 0.25
C CYS A 199 12.24 -8.70 -0.88
N MET A 200 12.11 -7.40 -1.13
CA MET A 200 12.96 -6.71 -2.11
C MET A 200 14.43 -6.70 -1.67
N ALA A 201 14.71 -6.54 -0.38
CA ALA A 201 16.07 -6.66 0.12
C ALA A 201 16.63 -8.06 -0.06
N VAL A 202 15.84 -9.09 0.25
CA VAL A 202 16.18 -10.50 0.01
C VAL A 202 16.47 -10.75 -1.47
N PHE A 203 15.61 -10.24 -2.35
CA PHE A 203 15.80 -10.36 -3.80
C PHE A 203 17.12 -9.72 -4.25
N ARG A 204 17.39 -8.49 -3.79
CA ARG A 204 18.64 -7.80 -4.11
C ARG A 204 19.87 -8.48 -3.52
N SER A 205 19.78 -9.12 -2.36
CA SER A 205 20.92 -9.77 -1.73
C SER A 205 21.21 -11.17 -2.28
N LEU A 206 20.18 -11.92 -2.71
CA LEU A 206 20.33 -13.32 -3.12
C LEU A 206 20.24 -13.55 -4.63
N HIS A 207 19.54 -12.68 -5.37
CA HIS A 207 19.19 -12.94 -6.77
C HIS A 207 19.70 -11.88 -7.76
N VAL A 208 20.11 -10.70 -7.30
CA VAL A 208 20.69 -9.67 -8.16
C VAL A 208 22.21 -9.80 -8.16
N THR A 209 22.79 -9.98 -9.35
CA THR A 209 24.25 -10.01 -9.50
C THR A 209 24.82 -8.61 -9.22
N PRO A 210 25.93 -8.50 -8.47
CA PRO A 210 26.54 -7.21 -8.18
C PRO A 210 26.82 -6.42 -9.47
N ASN A 211 26.60 -5.10 -9.43
CA ASN A 211 26.82 -4.17 -10.55
C ASN A 211 25.95 -4.45 -11.80
N THR A 212 24.80 -5.10 -11.65
CA THR A 212 23.81 -5.20 -12.73
C THR A 212 22.65 -4.23 -12.54
N ILE A 213 22.22 -3.64 -13.65
CA ILE A 213 21.06 -2.75 -13.71
C ILE A 213 19.86 -3.61 -14.12
N ALA A 214 18.76 -3.52 -13.37
CA ALA A 214 17.51 -4.16 -13.77
C ALA A 214 17.10 -3.66 -15.17
N MET A 215 16.65 -4.57 -16.04
CA MET A 215 16.14 -4.19 -17.35
C MET A 215 14.96 -3.22 -17.14
N VAL A 216 15.15 -1.95 -17.48
CA VAL A 216 14.08 -0.96 -17.49
C VAL A 216 13.31 -1.17 -18.79
N PRO A 217 12.01 -1.53 -18.75
CA PRO A 217 11.23 -1.66 -19.97
C PRO A 217 11.22 -0.33 -20.70
N ILE A 218 11.46 -0.34 -22.02
CA ILE A 218 11.51 0.88 -22.85
C ILE A 218 10.21 1.69 -22.75
N HIS A 219 9.10 1.02 -22.45
CA HIS A 219 7.76 1.63 -22.31
C HIS A 219 7.32 1.85 -20.85
N GLY A 220 8.25 1.71 -19.88
CA GLY A 220 7.97 1.88 -18.46
C GLY A 220 7.31 0.65 -17.81
N TYR A 221 7.03 0.75 -16.52
CA TYR A 221 6.48 -0.35 -15.69
C TYR A 221 4.94 -0.42 -15.71
N VAL A 222 4.28 0.47 -16.45
CA VAL A 222 2.82 0.60 -16.52
C VAL A 222 2.38 0.33 -17.95
N ASN A 223 2.32 -0.95 -18.34
CA ASN A 223 1.77 -1.36 -19.63
C ASN A 223 0.23 -1.32 -19.57
N ASP A 224 -0.36 -0.12 -19.60
CA ASP A 224 -1.80 0.06 -19.86
C ASP A 224 -2.12 0.12 -21.36
N ILE A 225 -1.09 0.05 -22.22
CA ILE A 225 -1.28 0.04 -23.67
C ILE A 225 -1.64 -1.38 -24.11
N ARG A 226 -2.93 -1.62 -24.36
CA ARG A 226 -3.46 -2.90 -24.85
C ARG A 226 -3.36 -3.10 -26.35
N TYR A 227 -2.73 -2.17 -27.07
CA TYR A 227 -2.62 -2.19 -28.53
C TYR A 227 -1.16 -2.05 -28.99
N SER A 228 -0.85 -2.57 -30.16
CA SER A 228 0.48 -2.45 -30.77
C SER A 228 0.60 -1.16 -31.58
N PRO A 229 1.64 -0.32 -31.39
CA PRO A 229 1.85 0.87 -32.22
C PRO A 229 1.96 0.56 -33.71
N ASP A 230 2.54 -0.61 -34.06
CA ASP A 230 2.64 -1.05 -35.45
C ASP A 230 1.29 -1.51 -36.00
N SER A 231 0.41 -2.07 -35.16
CA SER A 231 -0.99 -2.34 -35.51
C SER A 231 -1.72 -1.05 -35.87
N ILE A 232 -1.60 0.00 -35.03
CA ILE A 232 -2.25 1.29 -35.33
C ILE A 232 -1.76 1.89 -36.65
N ARG A 233 -0.44 1.92 -36.89
CA ARG A 233 0.13 2.44 -38.14
C ARG A 233 -0.40 1.69 -39.37
N TRP A 234 -0.54 0.37 -39.26
CA TRP A 234 -1.08 -0.44 -40.34
C TRP A 234 -2.57 -0.13 -40.59
N LEU A 235 -3.38 -0.02 -39.53
CA LEU A 235 -4.80 0.30 -39.65
C LEU A 235 -5.00 1.71 -40.25
N ASP A 236 -4.20 2.69 -39.83
CA ASP A 236 -4.22 4.03 -40.42
C ASP A 236 -3.83 3.99 -41.90
N PHE A 237 -2.81 3.21 -42.27
CA PHE A 237 -2.41 3.04 -43.66
C PHE A 237 -3.53 2.44 -44.53
N VAL A 238 -4.18 1.37 -44.06
CA VAL A 238 -5.29 0.74 -44.80
C VAL A 238 -6.49 1.68 -44.89
N SER A 239 -6.84 2.36 -43.79
CA SER A 239 -7.90 3.36 -43.73
C SER A 239 -7.70 4.45 -44.78
N HIS A 240 -6.50 5.00 -44.89
CA HIS A 240 -6.16 6.02 -45.89
C HIS A 240 -6.10 5.48 -47.32
N ASN A 241 -5.48 4.32 -47.53
CA ASN A 241 -5.24 3.77 -48.87
C ASN A 241 -6.54 3.25 -49.52
N GLU A 242 -7.41 2.62 -48.74
CA GLU A 242 -8.69 2.09 -49.23
C GLU A 242 -9.84 3.09 -49.03
N ASN A 243 -9.58 4.26 -48.43
CA ASN A 243 -10.56 5.30 -48.13
C ASN A 243 -11.77 4.76 -47.34
N ILE A 244 -11.49 3.93 -46.33
CA ILE A 244 -12.49 3.30 -45.45
C ILE A 244 -12.26 3.74 -44.01
N VAL A 245 -13.33 3.85 -43.22
CA VAL A 245 -13.21 4.17 -41.80
C VAL A 245 -13.02 2.89 -40.99
N ILE A 246 -11.89 2.77 -40.30
CA ILE A 246 -11.56 1.63 -39.42
C ILE A 246 -11.55 2.11 -37.96
N LEU A 247 -12.36 1.51 -37.09
CA LEU A 247 -12.38 1.78 -35.64
C LEU A 247 -11.22 1.02 -34.95
N HIS A 248 -10.41 1.70 -34.13
CA HIS A 248 -9.27 1.11 -33.41
C HIS A 248 -8.95 1.90 -32.13
N ALA A 249 -7.99 1.43 -31.32
CA ALA A 249 -7.71 1.94 -29.96
C ALA A 249 -7.37 3.43 -29.83
N LEU A 250 -6.91 4.07 -30.92
CA LEU A 250 -6.44 5.45 -30.93
C LEU A 250 -7.34 6.42 -31.69
N ASN A 251 -8.52 5.98 -32.14
CA ASN A 251 -9.51 6.88 -32.72
C ASN A 251 -10.73 7.08 -31.80
N GLY A 252 -11.45 8.18 -31.98
CA GLY A 252 -12.44 8.71 -31.03
C GLY A 252 -13.62 7.80 -30.69
N THR A 253 -13.76 6.67 -31.39
CA THR A 253 -14.78 5.63 -31.17
C THR A 253 -14.28 4.42 -30.38
N GLY A 254 -12.96 4.23 -30.27
CA GLY A 254 -12.31 3.11 -29.59
C GLY A 254 -12.42 1.77 -30.33
N GLU A 255 -11.84 0.71 -29.73
CA GLU A 255 -11.89 -0.65 -30.27
C GLU A 255 -13.30 -1.25 -30.23
N LYS A 256 -13.67 -1.98 -31.28
CA LYS A 256 -14.95 -2.70 -31.33
C LYS A 256 -14.84 -4.01 -30.55
N LYS A 257 -15.86 -4.30 -29.74
CA LYS A 257 -16.01 -5.59 -29.08
C LYS A 257 -16.94 -6.50 -29.88
N ILE A 258 -16.45 -7.65 -30.33
CA ILE A 258 -17.19 -8.68 -31.06
C ILE A 258 -17.14 -9.97 -30.25
N HIS A 259 -18.29 -10.57 -29.94
CA HIS A 259 -18.40 -11.80 -29.14
C HIS A 259 -17.60 -11.81 -27.83
N GLY A 260 -17.50 -10.68 -27.15
CA GLY A 260 -16.78 -10.60 -25.88
C GLY A 260 -15.30 -10.23 -25.99
N ILE A 261 -14.75 -10.14 -27.20
CA ILE A 261 -13.32 -9.92 -27.47
C ILE A 261 -13.13 -8.58 -28.20
N PHE A 262 -12.10 -7.82 -27.83
CA PHE A 262 -11.71 -6.61 -28.54
C PHE A 262 -10.88 -6.98 -29.77
N VAL A 263 -11.21 -6.39 -30.92
CA VAL A 263 -10.45 -6.55 -32.17
C VAL A 263 -9.57 -5.34 -32.42
N ASP A 264 -8.43 -5.53 -33.09
CA ASP A 264 -7.47 -4.45 -33.35
C ASP A 264 -8.09 -3.35 -34.22
N GLY A 265 -8.83 -3.74 -35.26
CA GLY A 265 -9.52 -2.83 -36.18
C GLY A 265 -10.86 -3.38 -36.68
N TYR A 266 -11.86 -2.51 -36.84
CA TYR A 266 -13.15 -2.90 -37.41
C TYR A 266 -13.69 -1.84 -38.38
N CYS A 267 -14.04 -2.25 -39.60
CA CYS A 267 -14.73 -1.39 -40.55
C CYS A 267 -16.23 -1.70 -40.54
N LEU A 268 -17.05 -0.70 -40.21
CA LEU A 268 -18.50 -0.84 -40.14
C LEU A 268 -19.13 -1.02 -41.53
N GLU A 269 -18.61 -0.29 -42.52
CA GLU A 269 -19.15 -0.27 -43.88
C GLU A 269 -19.00 -1.62 -44.59
N THR A 270 -17.84 -2.25 -44.46
CA THR A 270 -17.55 -3.54 -45.10
C THR A 270 -17.78 -4.73 -44.16
N ASN A 271 -18.25 -4.48 -42.93
CA ASN A 271 -18.37 -5.48 -41.85
C ASN A 271 -17.13 -6.38 -41.72
N THR A 272 -15.95 -5.78 -41.81
CA THR A 272 -14.66 -6.49 -41.88
C THR A 272 -13.84 -6.26 -40.62
N VAL A 273 -13.29 -7.35 -40.07
CA VAL A 273 -12.33 -7.29 -38.96
C VAL A 273 -10.91 -7.27 -39.49
N TYR A 274 -10.11 -6.34 -38.99
CA TYR A 274 -8.69 -6.20 -39.24
C TYR A 274 -7.93 -6.62 -37.98
N GLN A 275 -7.12 -7.68 -38.09
CA GLN A 275 -6.31 -8.16 -36.97
C GLN A 275 -4.84 -8.16 -37.37
N PHE A 276 -4.02 -7.54 -36.52
CA PHE A 276 -2.58 -7.45 -36.68
C PHE A 276 -1.92 -8.61 -35.95
N HIS A 277 -1.34 -9.54 -36.71
CA HIS A 277 -0.73 -10.73 -36.12
C HIS A 277 0.75 -10.47 -35.82
N GLU A 278 1.04 -10.13 -34.57
CA GLU A 278 2.42 -10.06 -34.10
C GLU A 278 3.08 -11.44 -34.17
N CYS A 279 4.23 -11.51 -34.85
CA CYS A 279 4.96 -12.76 -35.11
C CYS A 279 5.27 -13.58 -33.85
N PHE A 280 5.50 -12.90 -32.72
CA PHE A 280 5.82 -13.51 -31.43
C PHE A 280 4.63 -14.29 -30.87
N TYR A 281 3.44 -13.70 -30.83
CA TYR A 281 2.27 -14.32 -30.20
C TYR A 281 1.59 -15.40 -31.06
N HIS A 282 1.91 -15.43 -32.36
CA HIS A 282 1.28 -16.30 -33.36
C HIS A 282 2.23 -17.32 -34.01
N GLY A 283 3.44 -17.50 -33.49
CA GLY A 283 4.31 -18.59 -33.95
C GLY A 283 4.77 -18.45 -35.40
N CYS A 284 5.19 -17.25 -35.82
CA CYS A 284 5.58 -17.02 -37.21
C CYS A 284 6.78 -17.92 -37.60
N PRO A 285 6.63 -18.83 -38.58
CA PRO A 285 7.67 -19.82 -38.94
C PRO A 285 8.87 -19.18 -39.67
N ILE A 286 8.77 -17.89 -40.00
CA ILE A 286 9.84 -17.10 -40.63
C ILE A 286 10.70 -16.40 -39.57
N CYS A 287 10.09 -15.97 -38.47
CA CYS A 287 10.77 -15.21 -37.42
C CYS A 287 11.27 -16.10 -36.28
N TYR A 288 10.66 -17.27 -36.10
CA TYR A 288 10.96 -18.18 -35.02
C TYR A 288 11.08 -19.60 -35.55
N ASP A 289 12.04 -20.34 -34.99
CA ASP A 289 12.17 -21.76 -35.23
C ASP A 289 10.89 -22.47 -34.75
N PRO A 290 10.19 -23.28 -35.57
CA PRO A 290 9.00 -24.00 -35.18
C PRO A 290 9.15 -24.83 -33.89
N ASP A 291 10.36 -25.35 -33.63
CA ASP A 291 10.66 -26.18 -32.47
C ASP A 291 11.06 -25.35 -31.23
N SER A 292 11.28 -24.03 -31.39
CA SER A 292 11.55 -23.15 -30.26
C SER A 292 10.35 -23.04 -29.32
N VAL A 293 10.62 -23.00 -28.01
CA VAL A 293 9.57 -22.90 -26.98
C VAL A 293 9.20 -21.44 -26.77
N HIS A 294 7.91 -21.12 -26.89
CA HIS A 294 7.40 -19.77 -26.62
C HIS A 294 7.56 -19.45 -25.12
N PRO A 295 8.33 -18.41 -24.75
CA PRO A 295 8.74 -18.18 -23.36
C PRO A 295 7.58 -17.90 -22.40
N LEU A 296 6.44 -17.39 -22.89
CA LEU A 296 5.23 -17.16 -22.08
C LEU A 296 4.25 -18.34 -22.05
N LYS A 297 4.26 -19.23 -23.04
CA LYS A 297 3.22 -20.27 -23.21
C LYS A 297 3.73 -21.69 -22.93
N GLY A 298 5.05 -21.89 -22.90
CA GLY A 298 5.67 -23.20 -22.63
C GLY A 298 5.41 -24.26 -23.70
N ILE A 299 4.87 -23.88 -24.86
CA ILE A 299 4.60 -24.75 -26.01
C ILE A 299 5.45 -24.30 -27.21
N SER A 300 5.63 -25.18 -28.19
CA SER A 300 6.43 -24.85 -29.38
C SER A 300 5.78 -23.76 -30.23
N MET A 301 6.60 -22.98 -30.95
CA MET A 301 6.11 -21.95 -31.86
C MET A 301 5.24 -22.53 -32.98
N ALA A 302 5.47 -23.79 -33.39
CA ALA A 302 4.57 -24.53 -34.29
C ALA A 302 3.16 -24.68 -33.71
N THR A 303 3.05 -25.13 -32.46
CA THR A 303 1.75 -25.30 -31.79
C THR A 303 1.07 -23.95 -31.52
N VAL A 304 1.84 -22.89 -31.23
CA VAL A 304 1.29 -21.52 -31.12
C VAL A 304 0.63 -21.07 -32.42
N LYS A 305 1.24 -21.40 -33.56
CA LYS A 305 0.74 -21.06 -34.89
C LYS A 305 -0.54 -21.83 -35.24
N GLU A 306 -0.57 -23.13 -34.97
CA GLU A 306 -1.75 -23.98 -35.19
C GLU A 306 -2.94 -23.48 -34.36
N ASN A 307 -2.72 -23.26 -33.06
CA ASN A 307 -3.76 -22.74 -32.16
C ASN A 307 -4.25 -21.33 -32.53
N GLY A 308 -3.40 -20.52 -33.18
CA GLY A 308 -3.78 -19.19 -33.67
C GLY A 308 -4.59 -19.20 -34.96
N HIS A 309 -4.60 -20.32 -35.70
CA HIS A 309 -5.27 -20.43 -36.99
C HIS A 309 -6.76 -20.79 -36.87
N ASP A 310 -7.16 -21.49 -35.81
CA ASP A 310 -8.48 -22.13 -35.67
C ASP A 310 -9.62 -21.21 -35.16
N LEU A 311 -9.36 -19.94 -34.86
CA LEU A 311 -10.35 -19.14 -34.14
C LEU A 311 -11.38 -18.37 -34.98
N TYR A 312 -11.21 -18.10 -36.29
CA TYR A 312 -12.15 -17.22 -37.01
C TYR A 312 -12.27 -17.46 -38.53
N SER A 313 -13.52 -17.56 -39.03
CA SER A 313 -13.88 -17.80 -40.43
C SER A 313 -14.24 -16.53 -41.25
N SER A 314 -14.04 -16.67 -42.57
CA SER A 314 -14.55 -15.94 -43.76
C SER A 314 -14.62 -14.39 -43.88
N SER A 315 -14.45 -13.58 -42.84
CA SER A 315 -14.50 -12.10 -42.97
C SER A 315 -13.34 -11.36 -42.25
N PHE A 316 -12.12 -11.88 -42.41
CA PHE A 316 -10.92 -11.38 -41.73
C PHE A 316 -9.82 -10.97 -42.72
N ARG A 317 -9.30 -9.76 -42.58
CA ARG A 317 -8.04 -9.35 -43.23
C ARG A 317 -6.89 -9.41 -42.22
N ARG A 318 -5.86 -10.18 -42.56
CA ARG A 318 -4.67 -10.40 -41.74
C ARG A 318 -3.50 -9.63 -42.31
N PHE A 319 -2.74 -8.96 -41.44
CA PHE A 319 -1.43 -8.42 -41.82
C PHE A 319 -0.32 -9.10 -41.01
N PRO A 320 0.59 -9.82 -41.68
CA PRO A 320 1.79 -10.32 -41.04
C PRO A 320 2.77 -9.15 -40.84
N SER A 321 3.33 -9.01 -39.63
CA SER A 321 4.20 -7.88 -39.24
C SER A 321 5.59 -7.87 -39.90
N ARG A 322 5.77 -8.40 -41.12
CA ARG A 322 7.09 -8.56 -41.74
C ARG A 322 7.70 -7.19 -42.08
N ARG A 323 8.86 -6.89 -41.50
CA ARG A 323 9.87 -6.04 -42.14
C ARG A 323 10.77 -6.94 -42.99
N THR A 324 10.66 -6.86 -44.30
CA THR A 324 11.84 -6.92 -45.16
C THR A 324 12.28 -5.47 -45.39
N LEU A 325 13.21 -4.99 -44.57
CA LEU A 325 14.13 -3.95 -45.05
C LEU A 325 15.07 -4.68 -46.01
N GLY A 326 14.77 -4.55 -47.30
CA GLY A 326 15.62 -5.02 -48.39
C GLY A 326 15.72 -3.90 -49.42
N ALA A 327 16.93 -3.36 -49.52
CA ALA A 327 17.44 -2.32 -50.43
C ALA A 327 16.94 -0.89 -50.19
#